data_AF-A0A838EJD3-F1
#
_entry.id   AF-A0A838EJD3-F1
#
_cell.length_a   1.000
_cell.length_b   1.000
_cell.length_c   1.000
_cell.angle_alpha   90.00
_cell.angle_beta   90.00
_cell.angle_gamma   90.00
#
_symmetry.space_group_name_H-M   'P 1'
#
loop_
_entity.id
_entity.type
_entity.pdbx_description
1 polymer ?
#
loop_
_entity_poly.entity_id
_entity_poly.type
_entity_poly.pdbx_seq_one_letter_code
_entity_poly.pdbx_strand_id
1 'polypeptide(L)'
;MPTRTEILEALNASQERLFVLVRAWKPEELERPCTASEVPDGAPWRPKDHVMHLALIERAFQGMIRRTIAGKPDPVGFSRTGATSREEVLAWIHRRNQTYIEEHYNDSREQILTDLAATRQQSLELLAQLTDEQLILPIPGAPWADGTIGGILLTNARHATQHLSWIAEGKPPVGGSEYNPKDWTLAYDSFDAEQERLREVLTSTGNGYFCTRGSLEWADVDDIHYPGTYAHGCYNRETTIMGGRPVLNEDLVNLPN
;
A
#
# COMPACT_ATOMS: atom_id res chain seq x y z
N MET A 1 9.95 9.04 4.73
CA MET A 1 10.39 9.10 3.32
C MET A 1 11.06 7.80 3.00
N PRO A 2 10.60 7.06 1.98
CA PRO A 2 11.15 5.74 1.68
C PRO A 2 12.58 5.82 1.15
N THR A 3 13.40 4.86 1.54
CA THR A 3 14.77 4.71 1.06
C THR A 3 14.80 4.09 -0.33
N ARG A 4 15.91 4.29 -1.06
CA ARG A 4 16.13 3.63 -2.36
C ARG A 4 16.00 2.12 -2.28
N THR A 5 16.59 1.51 -1.24
CA THR A 5 16.56 0.06 -1.03
C THR A 5 15.14 -0.43 -0.82
N GLU A 6 14.35 0.25 0.03
CA GLU A 6 12.94 -0.10 0.26
C GLU A 6 12.11 -0.03 -1.04
N ILE A 7 12.32 0.99 -1.87
CA ILE A 7 11.63 1.13 -3.16
C ILE A 7 12.03 0.00 -4.11
N LEU A 8 13.33 -0.29 -4.22
CA LEU A 8 13.86 -1.33 -5.10
C LEU A 8 13.33 -2.72 -4.72
N GLU A 9 13.40 -3.07 -3.43
CA GLU A 9 12.90 -4.33 -2.91
C GLU A 9 11.39 -4.46 -3.13
N ALA A 10 10.62 -3.41 -2.85
CA ALA A 10 9.17 -3.42 -3.07
C ALA A 10 8.81 -3.60 -4.55
N LEU A 11 9.49 -2.91 -5.47
CA LEU A 11 9.27 -3.05 -6.90
C LEU A 11 9.58 -4.47 -7.39
N ASN A 12 10.67 -5.09 -6.94
CA ASN A 12 11.00 -6.45 -7.34
C ASN A 12 10.01 -7.48 -6.76
N ALA A 13 9.79 -7.44 -5.45
CA ALA A 13 8.92 -8.38 -4.75
C ALA A 13 7.47 -8.33 -5.27
N SER A 14 6.95 -7.12 -5.55
CA SER A 14 5.60 -6.97 -6.11
C SER A 14 5.48 -7.62 -7.49
N GLN A 15 6.46 -7.44 -8.38
CA GLN A 15 6.39 -8.03 -9.72
C GLN A 15 6.43 -9.55 -9.64
N GLU A 16 7.36 -10.10 -8.87
CA GLU A 16 7.52 -11.55 -8.73
C GLU A 16 6.23 -12.19 -8.23
N ARG A 17 5.67 -11.65 -7.13
CA ARG A 17 4.39 -12.12 -6.57
C ARG A 17 3.27 -12.07 -7.60
N LEU A 18 3.12 -10.95 -8.30
CA LEU A 18 2.07 -10.78 -9.30
C LEU A 18 2.22 -11.80 -10.43
N PHE A 19 3.44 -12.02 -10.93
CA PHE A 19 3.67 -12.91 -12.07
C PHE A 19 3.38 -14.37 -11.73
N VAL A 20 3.76 -14.81 -10.52
CA VAL A 20 3.42 -16.14 -10.01
C VAL A 20 1.91 -16.35 -9.99
N LEU A 21 1.16 -15.39 -9.43
CA LEU A 21 -0.30 -15.49 -9.32
C LEU A 21 -0.99 -15.50 -10.69
N VAL A 22 -0.65 -14.53 -11.56
CA VAL A 22 -1.30 -14.39 -12.88
C VAL A 22 -1.04 -15.60 -13.78
N ARG A 23 0.15 -16.21 -13.68
CA ARG A 23 0.46 -17.44 -14.44
C ARG A 23 -0.28 -18.66 -13.92
N ALA A 24 -0.62 -18.70 -12.64
CA ALA A 24 -1.37 -19.78 -12.03
C ALA A 24 -2.88 -19.74 -12.37
N TRP A 25 -3.42 -18.57 -12.73
CA TRP A 25 -4.83 -18.44 -13.13
C TRP A 25 -5.14 -19.21 -14.40
N LYS A 26 -6.31 -19.85 -14.40
CA LYS A 26 -6.85 -20.56 -15.56
C LYS A 26 -7.37 -19.56 -16.61
N PRO A 27 -7.43 -19.95 -17.90
CA PRO A 27 -7.95 -19.08 -18.95
C PRO A 27 -9.34 -18.51 -18.66
N GLU A 28 -10.26 -19.32 -18.11
CA GLU A 28 -11.60 -18.89 -17.74
C GLU A 28 -11.61 -17.88 -16.58
N GLU A 29 -10.65 -17.96 -15.66
CA GLU A 29 -10.51 -17.00 -14.56
C GLU A 29 -9.99 -15.65 -15.07
N LEU A 30 -9.13 -15.65 -16.08
CA LEU A 30 -8.62 -14.42 -16.70
C LEU A 30 -9.69 -13.64 -17.48
N GLU A 31 -10.69 -14.35 -18.03
CA GLU A 31 -11.68 -13.78 -18.95
C GLU A 31 -13.04 -13.48 -18.31
N ARG A 32 -13.31 -13.97 -17.09
CA ARG A 32 -14.60 -13.72 -16.43
C ARG A 32 -14.79 -12.24 -16.10
N PRO A 33 -16.03 -11.73 -16.09
CA PRO A 33 -16.34 -10.47 -15.43
C PRO A 33 -15.89 -10.49 -13.96
N CYS A 34 -15.27 -9.39 -13.52
CA CYS A 34 -14.71 -9.31 -12.17
C CYS A 34 -15.18 -8.08 -11.40
N THR A 35 -15.02 -6.88 -11.96
CA THR A 35 -15.44 -5.63 -11.32
C THR A 35 -16.23 -4.76 -12.27
N ALA A 36 -17.20 -3.98 -11.77
CA ALA A 36 -17.88 -2.99 -12.59
C ALA A 36 -16.89 -1.95 -13.18
N SER A 37 -17.19 -1.42 -14.36
CA SER A 37 -16.45 -0.27 -14.89
C SER A 37 -16.76 0.99 -14.10
N GLU A 38 -15.78 1.86 -13.95
CA GLU A 38 -15.97 3.20 -13.40
C GLU A 38 -16.49 4.21 -14.45
N VAL A 39 -16.63 3.78 -15.70
CA VAL A 39 -17.32 4.53 -16.76
C VAL A 39 -18.79 4.07 -16.83
N PRO A 40 -19.76 5.00 -16.84
CA PRO A 40 -21.17 4.64 -17.00
C PRO A 40 -21.40 3.73 -18.22
N ASP A 41 -22.16 2.66 -18.02
CA ASP A 41 -22.47 1.63 -19.02
C ASP A 41 -21.24 0.90 -19.62
N GLY A 42 -20.06 1.08 -19.03
CA GLY A 42 -18.84 0.39 -19.43
C GLY A 42 -18.89 -1.11 -19.10
N ALA A 43 -18.26 -1.93 -19.96
CA ALA A 43 -18.15 -3.36 -19.72
C ALA A 43 -17.38 -3.64 -18.42
N PRO A 44 -17.80 -4.63 -17.60
CA PRO A 44 -17.05 -5.03 -16.42
C PRO A 44 -15.62 -5.41 -16.76
N TRP A 45 -14.66 -5.00 -15.93
CA TRP A 45 -13.27 -5.40 -16.08
C TRP A 45 -13.11 -6.87 -15.71
N ARG A 46 -12.25 -7.55 -16.45
CA ARG A 46 -11.79 -8.92 -16.19
C ARG A 46 -10.51 -8.86 -15.34
N PRO A 47 -10.10 -9.97 -14.70
CA PRO A 47 -8.85 -9.98 -13.93
C PRO A 47 -7.63 -9.59 -14.74
N LYS A 48 -7.55 -9.98 -16.01
CA LYS A 48 -6.44 -9.57 -16.88
C LYS A 48 -6.42 -8.06 -17.18
N ASP A 49 -7.59 -7.42 -17.21
CA ASP A 49 -7.70 -5.98 -17.48
C ASP A 49 -7.12 -5.15 -16.32
N HIS A 50 -7.32 -5.61 -15.07
CA HIS A 50 -6.65 -5.04 -13.90
C HIS A 50 -5.13 -5.18 -13.95
N VAL A 51 -4.61 -6.35 -14.35
CA VAL A 51 -3.16 -6.59 -14.44
C VAL A 51 -2.54 -5.67 -15.50
N MET A 52 -3.20 -5.53 -16.63
CA MET A 52 -2.78 -4.67 -17.73
C MET A 52 -2.81 -3.18 -17.38
N HIS A 53 -3.84 -2.75 -16.64
CA HIS A 53 -3.95 -1.38 -16.12
C HIS A 53 -2.73 -0.96 -15.28
N LEU A 54 -2.05 -1.90 -14.61
CA LEU A 54 -0.84 -1.59 -13.82
C LEU A 54 0.27 -0.99 -14.69
N ALA A 55 0.48 -1.49 -15.90
CA ALA A 55 1.50 -0.97 -16.81
C ALA A 55 1.18 0.47 -17.25
N LEU A 56 -0.09 0.78 -17.51
CA LEU A 56 -0.55 2.13 -17.84
C LEU A 56 -0.22 3.13 -16.74
N ILE A 57 -0.54 2.80 -15.48
CA ILE A 57 -0.31 3.69 -14.34
C ILE A 57 1.18 3.83 -14.06
N GLU A 58 1.95 2.76 -14.16
CA GLU A 58 3.38 2.80 -13.93
C GLU A 58 4.08 3.71 -14.96
N ARG A 59 3.70 3.64 -16.25
CA ARG A 59 4.17 4.59 -17.28
C ARG A 59 3.74 6.03 -17.01
N ALA A 60 2.54 6.23 -16.46
CA ALA A 60 2.08 7.56 -16.08
C ALA A 60 2.99 8.16 -14.99
N PHE A 61 3.29 7.40 -13.93
CA PHE A 61 4.20 7.84 -12.86
C PHE A 61 5.62 8.07 -13.38
N GLN A 62 6.15 7.18 -14.19
CA GLN A 62 7.44 7.35 -14.88
C GLN A 62 7.50 8.68 -15.65
N GLY A 63 6.44 9.02 -16.39
CA GLY A 63 6.34 10.26 -17.12
C GLY A 63 6.27 11.49 -16.21
N MET A 64 5.52 11.41 -15.10
CA MET A 64 5.43 12.48 -14.11
C MET A 64 6.80 12.76 -13.48
N ILE A 65 7.50 11.72 -13.04
CA ILE A 65 8.83 11.81 -12.43
C ILE A 65 9.82 12.46 -13.41
N ARG A 66 9.87 12.00 -14.67
CA ARG A 66 10.74 12.59 -15.70
C ARG A 66 10.46 14.08 -15.93
N ARG A 67 9.17 14.47 -15.94
CA ARG A 67 8.78 15.89 -16.08
C ARG A 67 9.17 16.72 -14.86
N THR A 68 9.06 16.17 -13.65
CA THR A 68 9.52 16.83 -12.42
C THR A 68 11.02 17.08 -12.46
N ILE A 69 11.82 16.07 -12.79
CA ILE A 69 13.29 16.22 -12.89
C ILE A 69 13.69 17.20 -13.99
N ALA A 70 12.95 17.24 -15.10
CA ALA A 70 13.15 18.22 -16.17
C ALA A 70 12.62 19.63 -15.85
N GLY A 71 12.16 19.89 -14.62
CA GLY A 71 11.67 21.21 -14.19
C GLY A 71 10.41 21.68 -14.91
N LYS A 72 9.56 20.76 -15.40
CA LYS A 72 8.31 21.13 -16.06
C LYS A 72 7.28 21.59 -15.02
N PRO A 73 6.54 22.68 -15.27
CA PRO A 73 5.66 23.30 -14.27
C PRO A 73 4.40 22.48 -13.95
N ASP A 74 3.96 21.62 -14.87
CA ASP A 74 2.79 20.75 -14.69
C ASP A 74 3.16 19.28 -15.01
N PRO A 75 3.85 18.59 -14.09
CA PRO A 75 4.30 17.23 -14.30
C PRO A 75 3.14 16.23 -14.24
N VAL A 76 2.10 16.47 -13.43
CA VAL A 76 0.92 15.60 -13.37
C VAL A 76 0.08 15.72 -14.62
N GLY A 77 -0.12 16.93 -15.14
CA GLY A 77 -0.76 17.14 -16.44
C GLY A 77 -2.26 17.28 -16.40
N PHE A 78 -2.88 17.37 -15.22
CA PHE A 78 -4.34 17.52 -15.12
C PHE A 78 -4.83 18.84 -15.71
N SER A 79 -4.01 19.88 -15.79
CA SER A 79 -4.40 21.13 -16.46
C SER A 79 -4.75 20.94 -17.95
N ARG A 80 -4.19 19.89 -18.58
CA ARG A 80 -4.38 19.59 -20.01
C ARG A 80 -5.73 18.92 -20.31
N THR A 81 -6.44 18.45 -19.29
CA THR A 81 -7.74 17.78 -19.48
C THR A 81 -8.87 18.77 -19.77
N GLY A 82 -8.66 20.06 -19.47
CA GLY A 82 -9.70 21.08 -19.51
C GLY A 82 -10.72 20.97 -18.37
N ALA A 83 -10.53 20.03 -17.44
CA ALA A 83 -11.40 19.85 -16.28
C ALA A 83 -11.30 21.02 -15.30
N THR A 84 -12.44 21.42 -14.78
CA THR A 84 -12.62 22.49 -13.80
C THR A 84 -12.90 21.97 -12.39
N SER A 85 -13.20 20.67 -12.24
CA SER A 85 -13.48 20.02 -10.97
C SER A 85 -12.72 18.70 -10.78
N ARG A 86 -12.61 18.25 -9.53
CA ARG A 86 -12.02 16.94 -9.20
C ARG A 86 -12.82 15.79 -9.84
N GLU A 87 -14.13 15.91 -9.89
CA GLU A 87 -15.02 14.92 -10.51
C GLU A 87 -14.75 14.78 -12.00
N GLU A 88 -14.58 15.90 -12.71
CA GLU A 88 -14.25 15.91 -14.14
C GLU A 88 -12.86 15.30 -14.41
N VAL A 89 -11.87 15.56 -13.54
CA VAL A 89 -10.55 14.92 -13.61
C VAL A 89 -10.67 13.40 -13.43
N LEU A 90 -11.44 12.94 -12.43
CA LEU A 90 -11.65 11.51 -12.19
C LEU A 90 -12.38 10.84 -13.36
N ALA A 91 -13.44 11.45 -13.88
CA ALA A 91 -14.15 10.95 -15.05
C ALA A 91 -13.24 10.86 -16.30
N TRP A 92 -12.31 11.82 -16.47
CA TRP A 92 -11.30 11.75 -17.52
C TRP A 92 -10.32 10.59 -17.31
N ILE A 93 -9.85 10.36 -16.07
CA ILE A 93 -8.99 9.23 -15.72
C ILE A 93 -9.70 7.90 -16.01
N HIS A 94 -10.94 7.75 -15.55
CA HIS A 94 -11.72 6.52 -15.74
C HIS A 94 -11.91 6.22 -17.22
N ARG A 95 -12.25 7.22 -18.04
CA ARG A 95 -12.34 7.04 -19.49
C ARG A 95 -11.01 6.63 -20.11
N ARG A 96 -9.90 7.27 -19.73
CA ARG A 96 -8.58 6.90 -20.25
C ARG A 96 -8.21 5.46 -19.88
N ASN A 97 -8.49 5.03 -18.66
CA ASN A 97 -8.27 3.65 -18.23
C ASN A 97 -9.12 2.66 -19.05
N GLN A 98 -10.40 3.00 -19.25
CA GLN A 98 -11.34 2.19 -20.02
C GLN A 98 -10.92 2.05 -21.48
N THR A 99 -10.53 3.16 -22.14
CA THR A 99 -10.03 3.14 -23.52
C THR A 99 -8.78 2.28 -23.65
N TYR A 100 -7.83 2.40 -22.72
CA TYR A 100 -6.62 1.56 -22.73
C TYR A 100 -6.97 0.07 -22.60
N ILE A 101 -7.98 -0.27 -21.80
CA ILE A 101 -8.43 -1.65 -21.67
C ILE A 101 -9.08 -2.17 -22.95
N GLU A 102 -9.87 -1.35 -23.62
CA GLU A 102 -10.51 -1.69 -24.89
C GLU A 102 -9.49 -1.88 -26.02
N GLU A 103 -8.47 -1.03 -26.10
CA GLU A 103 -7.39 -1.13 -27.09
C GLU A 103 -6.58 -2.42 -26.95
N HIS A 104 -6.41 -2.89 -25.71
CA HIS A 104 -5.65 -4.09 -25.38
C HIS A 104 -6.55 -5.30 -25.04
N TYR A 105 -7.84 -5.24 -25.40
CA TYR A 105 -8.84 -6.24 -24.99
C TYR A 105 -8.46 -7.68 -25.36
N ASN A 106 -7.78 -7.85 -26.51
CA ASN A 106 -7.38 -9.13 -27.08
C ASN A 106 -5.96 -9.55 -26.70
N ASP A 107 -5.24 -8.78 -25.88
CA ASP A 107 -3.90 -9.16 -25.46
C ASP A 107 -3.95 -10.46 -24.65
N SER A 108 -3.01 -11.34 -24.99
CA SER A 108 -2.80 -12.58 -24.27
C SER A 108 -2.11 -12.32 -22.93
N ARG A 109 -2.24 -13.28 -22.00
CA ARG A 109 -1.52 -13.27 -20.72
C ARG A 109 -0.04 -12.95 -20.88
N GLU A 110 0.64 -13.60 -21.83
CA GLU A 110 2.08 -13.41 -22.02
C GLU A 110 2.43 -12.04 -22.61
N GLN A 111 1.58 -11.47 -23.47
CA GLN A 111 1.76 -10.09 -23.94
C GLN A 111 1.63 -9.09 -22.78
N ILE A 112 0.61 -9.25 -21.93
CA ILE A 112 0.40 -8.40 -20.75
C ILE A 112 1.58 -8.50 -19.78
N LEU A 113 2.03 -9.72 -19.45
CA LEU A 113 3.17 -9.91 -18.54
C LEU A 113 4.47 -9.38 -19.14
N THR A 114 4.67 -9.52 -20.45
CA THR A 114 5.84 -8.96 -21.15
C THR A 114 5.84 -7.43 -21.08
N ASP A 115 4.69 -6.80 -21.34
CA ASP A 115 4.53 -5.35 -21.29
C ASP A 115 4.76 -4.79 -19.88
N LEU A 116 4.24 -5.49 -18.87
CA LEU A 116 4.42 -5.12 -17.47
C LEU A 116 5.89 -5.28 -17.03
N ALA A 117 6.56 -6.37 -17.43
CA ALA A 117 7.99 -6.57 -17.17
C ALA A 117 8.86 -5.47 -17.80
N ALA A 118 8.60 -5.15 -19.07
CA ALA A 118 9.30 -4.07 -19.77
C ALA A 118 9.06 -2.72 -19.08
N THR A 119 7.83 -2.46 -18.65
CA THR A 119 7.48 -1.24 -17.93
C THR A 119 8.17 -1.17 -16.56
N ARG A 120 8.20 -2.26 -15.80
CA ARG A 120 8.91 -2.33 -14.52
C ARG A 120 10.41 -2.11 -14.68
N GLN A 121 11.01 -2.69 -15.73
CA GLN A 121 12.42 -2.46 -16.04
C GLN A 121 12.73 -0.97 -16.24
N GLN A 122 11.85 -0.23 -16.91
CA GLN A 122 11.98 1.23 -17.05
C GLN A 122 11.84 1.98 -15.72
N SER A 123 11.07 1.47 -14.76
CA SER A 123 11.01 2.02 -13.39
C SER A 123 12.30 1.78 -12.62
N LEU A 124 12.88 0.59 -12.74
CA LEU A 124 14.15 0.24 -12.11
C LEU A 124 15.31 1.08 -12.66
N GLU A 125 15.35 1.26 -13.98
CA GLU A 125 16.31 2.15 -14.65
C GLU A 125 16.14 3.61 -14.24
N LEU A 126 14.89 4.08 -14.14
CA LEU A 126 14.60 5.43 -13.65
C LEU A 126 15.08 5.59 -12.21
N LEU A 127 14.77 4.64 -11.33
CA LEU A 127 15.22 4.65 -9.94
C LEU A 127 16.75 4.73 -9.89
N ALA A 128 17.46 3.90 -10.65
CA ALA A 128 18.92 3.88 -10.71
C ALA A 128 19.54 5.21 -11.17
N GLN A 129 18.84 5.99 -12.00
CA GLN A 129 19.29 7.30 -12.48
C GLN A 129 19.02 8.46 -11.50
N LEU A 130 18.04 8.33 -10.62
CA LEU A 130 17.72 9.35 -9.63
C LEU A 130 18.76 9.37 -8.51
N THR A 131 19.06 10.54 -7.94
CA THR A 131 19.80 10.64 -6.66
C THR A 131 18.86 10.49 -5.46
N ASP A 132 19.39 10.25 -4.27
CA ASP A 132 18.55 10.15 -3.07
C ASP A 132 17.91 11.49 -2.69
N GLU A 133 18.58 12.61 -2.97
CA GLU A 133 18.00 13.95 -2.85
C GLU A 133 16.85 14.17 -3.85
N GLN A 134 16.91 13.55 -5.02
CA GLN A 134 15.80 13.61 -5.97
C GLN A 134 14.60 12.80 -5.51
N LEU A 135 14.80 11.68 -4.78
CA LEU A 135 13.70 10.89 -4.24
C LEU A 135 12.83 11.67 -3.25
N ILE A 136 13.39 12.66 -2.54
CA ILE A 136 12.63 13.49 -1.61
C ILE A 136 11.93 14.69 -2.27
N LEU A 137 12.16 14.94 -3.57
CA LEU A 137 11.54 16.06 -4.26
C LEU A 137 10.02 15.85 -4.37
N PRO A 138 9.21 16.90 -4.12
CA PRO A 138 7.79 16.84 -4.39
C PRO A 138 7.54 16.78 -5.89
N ILE A 139 6.47 16.10 -6.29
CA ILE A 139 5.89 16.20 -7.64
C ILE A 139 4.78 17.26 -7.58
N PRO A 140 4.97 18.45 -8.19
CA PRO A 140 3.95 19.50 -8.21
C PRO A 140 2.58 18.99 -8.67
N GLY A 141 1.57 19.17 -7.81
CA GLY A 141 0.18 18.80 -8.09
C GLY A 141 -0.15 17.32 -7.89
N ALA A 142 0.76 16.49 -7.39
CA ALA A 142 0.48 15.08 -7.13
C ALA A 142 -0.43 14.91 -5.89
N PRO A 143 -1.63 14.31 -6.04
CA PRO A 143 -2.52 14.02 -4.92
C PRO A 143 -2.26 12.64 -4.26
N TRP A 144 -1.22 11.92 -4.68
CA TRP A 144 -0.96 10.54 -4.26
C TRP A 144 0.19 10.45 -3.26
N ALA A 145 0.14 9.44 -2.40
CA ALA A 145 1.18 9.16 -1.41
C ALA A 145 1.47 10.40 -0.52
N ASP A 146 2.75 10.61 -0.20
CA ASP A 146 3.26 11.83 0.45
C ASP A 146 3.61 12.94 -0.58
N GLY A 147 3.23 12.76 -1.85
CA GLY A 147 3.48 13.71 -2.93
C GLY A 147 4.91 13.72 -3.46
N THR A 148 5.81 12.88 -2.94
CA THR A 148 7.22 12.85 -3.36
C THR A 148 7.53 11.80 -4.41
N ILE A 149 8.66 11.94 -5.11
CA ILE A 149 9.11 10.95 -6.09
C ILE A 149 9.26 9.56 -5.45
N GLY A 150 9.92 9.47 -4.30
CA GLY A 150 10.10 8.22 -3.56
C GLY A 150 8.77 7.62 -3.09
N GLY A 151 7.88 8.43 -2.52
CA GLY A 151 6.55 7.98 -2.08
C GLY A 151 5.67 7.46 -3.22
N ILE A 152 5.74 8.10 -4.40
CA ILE A 152 5.02 7.64 -5.59
C ILE A 152 5.60 6.33 -6.12
N LEU A 153 6.93 6.17 -6.17
CA LEU A 153 7.55 4.91 -6.59
C LEU A 153 7.19 3.75 -5.65
N LEU A 154 7.21 3.98 -4.33
CA LEU A 154 6.78 2.97 -3.35
C LEU A 154 5.29 2.65 -3.47
N THR A 155 4.44 3.65 -3.67
CA THR A 155 3.00 3.47 -3.87
C THR A 155 2.72 2.66 -5.14
N ASN A 156 3.44 2.95 -6.23
CA ASN A 156 3.38 2.17 -7.46
C ASN A 156 3.77 0.71 -7.23
N ALA A 157 4.83 0.46 -6.45
CA ALA A 157 5.23 -0.89 -6.09
C ALA A 157 4.14 -1.66 -5.34
N ARG A 158 3.29 -0.98 -4.56
CA ARG A 158 2.21 -1.62 -3.79
C ARG A 158 0.88 -1.68 -4.56
N HIS A 159 0.75 -0.96 -5.67
CA HIS A 159 -0.47 -0.82 -6.45
C HIS A 159 -1.09 -2.16 -6.89
N ALA A 160 -0.25 -3.13 -7.29
CA ALA A 160 -0.70 -4.46 -7.67
C ALA A 160 -1.46 -5.20 -6.54
N THR A 161 -1.08 -4.96 -5.29
CA THR A 161 -1.72 -5.61 -4.12
C THR A 161 -3.20 -5.23 -4.02
N GLN A 162 -3.50 -3.96 -4.27
CA GLN A 162 -4.86 -3.45 -4.24
C GLN A 162 -5.72 -4.08 -5.34
N HIS A 163 -5.19 -4.15 -6.57
CA HIS A 163 -5.87 -4.80 -7.68
C HIS A 163 -6.11 -6.30 -7.44
N LEU A 164 -5.14 -7.00 -6.84
CA LEU A 164 -5.31 -8.41 -6.48
C LEU A 164 -6.41 -8.61 -5.42
N SER A 165 -6.57 -7.70 -4.47
CA SER A 165 -7.70 -7.70 -3.52
C SER A 165 -9.03 -7.54 -4.25
N TRP A 166 -9.16 -6.55 -5.15
CA TRP A 166 -10.39 -6.36 -5.92
C TRP A 166 -10.75 -7.56 -6.80
N ILE A 167 -9.75 -8.24 -7.36
CA ILE A 167 -9.95 -9.45 -8.14
C ILE A 167 -10.48 -10.60 -7.29
N ALA A 168 -9.95 -10.76 -6.07
CA ALA A 168 -10.36 -11.78 -5.13
C ALA A 168 -11.77 -11.51 -4.57
N GLU A 169 -12.09 -10.26 -4.27
CA GLU A 169 -13.35 -9.83 -3.65
C GLU A 169 -14.47 -9.58 -4.68
N GLY A 170 -14.14 -9.44 -5.97
CA GLY A 170 -15.09 -9.12 -7.03
C GLY A 170 -15.69 -7.71 -6.92
N LYS A 171 -14.98 -6.77 -6.31
CA LYS A 171 -15.43 -5.39 -6.09
C LYS A 171 -14.35 -4.39 -6.50
N PRO A 172 -14.61 -3.46 -7.44
CA PRO A 172 -13.74 -2.31 -7.63
C PRO A 172 -13.91 -1.36 -6.45
N PRO A 173 -13.03 -0.35 -6.25
CA PRO A 173 -13.39 0.73 -5.38
C PRO A 173 -14.52 1.48 -6.10
N VAL A 174 -15.74 1.36 -5.63
CA VAL A 174 -16.77 2.33 -6.03
C VAL A 174 -16.27 3.68 -5.50
N GLY A 175 -16.23 4.68 -6.39
CA GLY A 175 -15.61 5.99 -6.18
C GLY A 175 -15.61 6.47 -4.73
N GLY A 176 -14.40 6.68 -4.20
CA GLY A 176 -14.21 7.16 -2.84
C GLY A 176 -14.76 6.22 -1.78
N SER A 177 -14.07 5.11 -1.50
CA SER A 177 -14.11 4.68 -0.11
C SER A 177 -13.40 5.78 0.68
N GLU A 178 -14.18 6.58 1.40
CA GLU A 178 -13.76 6.92 2.75
C GLU A 178 -13.15 5.63 3.31
N TYR A 179 -11.84 5.66 3.58
CA TYR A 179 -11.29 4.76 4.56
C TYR A 179 -12.20 4.89 5.78
N ASN A 180 -13.12 3.95 5.95
CA ASN A 180 -13.95 3.88 7.12
C ASN A 180 -13.14 3.08 8.12
N PRO A 181 -12.49 3.71 9.12
CA PRO A 181 -11.76 3.01 10.17
C PRO A 181 -12.66 2.10 11.03
N LYS A 182 -13.88 1.78 10.60
CA LYS A 182 -14.76 0.78 11.22
C LYS A 182 -14.75 -0.58 10.50
N ASP A 183 -14.17 -0.68 9.30
CA ASP A 183 -14.16 -1.93 8.51
C ASP A 183 -12.80 -2.66 8.55
N TRP A 184 -11.90 -2.31 9.49
CA TRP A 184 -10.71 -3.12 9.74
C TRP A 184 -11.03 -4.22 10.75
N THR A 185 -10.52 -5.42 10.48
CA THR A 185 -10.55 -6.54 11.42
C THR A 185 -9.13 -6.85 11.84
N LEU A 186 -8.88 -6.88 13.15
CA LEU A 186 -7.66 -7.47 13.72
C LEU A 186 -7.99 -8.92 14.08
N ALA A 187 -7.54 -9.86 13.26
CA ALA A 187 -7.75 -11.29 13.45
C ALA A 187 -6.42 -11.99 13.77
N TYR A 188 -6.47 -12.93 14.71
CA TYR A 188 -5.38 -13.84 15.07
C TYR A 188 -5.90 -15.26 14.97
N ASP A 189 -5.71 -15.90 13.81
CA ASP A 189 -6.28 -17.22 13.50
C ASP A 189 -5.35 -18.39 13.89
N SER A 190 -4.15 -18.09 14.35
CA SER A 190 -3.15 -19.06 14.78
C SER A 190 -2.23 -18.47 15.85
N PHE A 191 -1.52 -19.35 16.56
CA PHE A 191 -0.51 -18.96 17.55
C PHE A 191 0.86 -18.87 16.88
N ASP A 192 1.55 -17.75 17.08
CA ASP A 192 2.94 -17.52 16.70
C ASP A 192 3.67 -16.91 17.91
N ALA A 193 4.58 -17.69 18.50
CA ALA A 193 5.30 -17.30 19.71
C ALA A 193 6.14 -16.02 19.53
N GLU A 194 6.67 -15.75 18.32
CA GLU A 194 7.47 -14.53 18.08
C GLU A 194 6.58 -13.27 18.04
N GLN A 195 5.29 -13.42 17.73
CA GLN A 195 4.33 -12.33 17.60
C GLN A 195 3.44 -12.15 18.83
N GLU A 196 3.45 -13.11 19.77
CA GLU A 196 2.48 -13.15 20.88
C GLU A 196 2.57 -11.90 21.78
N ARG A 197 3.77 -11.41 22.09
CA ARG A 197 3.92 -10.15 22.85
C ARG A 197 3.28 -8.94 22.17
N LEU A 198 3.37 -8.87 20.84
CA LEU A 198 2.74 -7.79 20.07
C LEU A 198 1.22 -7.92 20.11
N ARG A 199 0.71 -9.15 19.98
CA ARG A 199 -0.71 -9.45 20.13
C ARG A 199 -1.23 -9.01 21.48
N GLU A 200 -0.60 -9.43 22.58
CA GLU A 200 -1.00 -9.06 23.95
C GLU A 200 -1.07 -7.54 24.16
N VAL A 201 -0.14 -6.79 23.55
CA VAL A 201 -0.14 -5.32 23.57
C VAL A 201 -1.32 -4.77 22.78
N LEU A 202 -1.53 -5.22 21.54
CA LEU A 202 -2.60 -4.71 20.66
C LEU A 202 -4.00 -5.08 21.15
N THR A 203 -4.15 -6.18 21.88
CA THR A 203 -5.42 -6.64 22.46
C THR A 203 -5.60 -6.22 23.92
N SER A 204 -4.76 -5.32 24.43
CA SER A 204 -4.91 -4.75 25.77
C SER A 204 -6.25 -4.03 25.92
N THR A 205 -6.94 -4.26 27.04
CA THR A 205 -8.24 -3.67 27.32
C THR A 205 -8.14 -2.78 28.55
N GLY A 206 -8.64 -1.55 28.45
CA GLY A 206 -8.63 -0.60 29.56
C GLY A 206 -9.72 0.46 29.48
N ASN A 207 -9.94 1.14 30.59
CA ASN A 207 -10.98 2.16 30.76
C ASN A 207 -10.41 3.57 31.01
N GLY A 208 -9.11 3.76 30.79
CA GLY A 208 -8.39 5.02 31.08
C GLY A 208 -7.93 5.18 32.53
N TYR A 209 -8.42 4.34 33.45
CA TYR A 209 -7.94 4.26 34.83
C TYR A 209 -7.18 2.96 35.09
N PHE A 210 -7.61 1.87 34.47
CA PHE A 210 -7.05 0.53 34.61
C PHE A 210 -6.93 -0.12 33.23
N CYS A 211 -5.90 -0.92 33.01
CA CYS A 211 -5.67 -1.65 31.76
C CYS A 211 -5.02 -3.00 32.05
N THR A 212 -5.46 -4.05 31.35
CA THR A 212 -4.85 -5.38 31.36
C THR A 212 -4.44 -5.75 29.94
N ARG A 213 -3.24 -6.30 29.79
CA ARG A 213 -2.81 -6.89 28.51
C ARG A 213 -3.71 -8.04 28.12
N GLY A 214 -3.89 -8.25 26.82
CA GLY A 214 -4.71 -9.35 26.30
C GLY A 214 -3.97 -10.69 26.28
N SER A 215 -3.23 -10.99 27.35
CA SER A 215 -2.59 -12.29 27.59
C SER A 215 -3.62 -13.34 28.01
N LEU A 216 -3.25 -14.62 27.90
CA LEU A 216 -4.04 -15.72 28.43
C LEU A 216 -4.16 -15.61 29.96
N GLU A 217 -5.31 -15.98 30.52
CA GLU A 217 -5.60 -15.81 31.95
C GLU A 217 -4.76 -16.69 32.87
N TRP A 218 -4.12 -17.72 32.33
CA TRP A 218 -3.23 -18.64 33.05
C TRP A 218 -1.75 -18.41 32.72
N ALA A 219 -1.41 -17.42 31.89
CA ALA A 219 -0.04 -17.14 31.53
C ALA A 219 0.70 -16.45 32.67
N ASP A 220 1.93 -16.90 32.93
CA ASP A 220 2.92 -16.22 33.75
C ASP A 220 3.90 -15.45 32.86
N VAL A 221 4.73 -14.59 33.47
CA VAL A 221 5.81 -13.92 32.74
C VAL A 221 6.86 -14.94 32.30
N ASP A 222 7.07 -15.06 31.00
CA ASP A 222 8.12 -15.89 30.39
C ASP A 222 8.69 -15.24 29.12
N ASP A 223 9.34 -16.04 28.26
CA ASP A 223 9.93 -15.56 27.01
C ASP A 223 8.87 -15.18 25.96
N ILE A 224 7.69 -15.81 25.99
CA ILE A 224 6.59 -15.66 25.03
C ILE A 224 5.55 -14.66 25.54
N HIS A 225 5.13 -14.83 26.79
CA HIS A 225 4.04 -14.10 27.41
C HIS A 225 4.56 -13.03 28.37
N TYR A 226 3.92 -11.87 28.34
CA TYR A 226 4.15 -10.81 29.31
C TYR A 226 2.81 -10.29 29.81
N PRO A 227 2.10 -11.06 30.66
CA PRO A 227 0.87 -10.60 31.27
C PRO A 227 1.15 -9.33 32.07
N GLY A 228 0.24 -8.37 32.00
CA GLY A 228 0.44 -7.14 32.73
C GLY A 228 -0.81 -6.36 33.02
N THR A 229 -0.82 -5.82 34.23
CA THR A 229 -1.90 -5.01 34.78
C THR A 229 -1.36 -3.63 35.13
N TYR A 230 -2.01 -2.58 34.65
CA TYR A 230 -1.54 -1.20 34.83
C TYR A 230 -2.67 -0.33 35.37
N ALA A 231 -2.33 0.58 36.29
CA ALA A 231 -3.26 1.54 36.85
C ALA A 231 -2.74 2.97 36.65
N HIS A 232 -3.66 3.90 36.41
CA HIS A 232 -3.36 5.31 36.31
C HIS A 232 -2.73 5.83 37.61
N GLY A 233 -1.66 6.60 37.49
CA GLY A 233 -0.92 7.13 38.62
C GLY A 233 0.11 6.16 39.23
N CYS A 234 0.17 4.91 38.78
CA CYS A 234 1.17 3.94 39.21
C CYS A 234 2.37 3.94 38.27
N TYR A 235 3.25 4.92 38.47
CA TYR A 235 4.49 5.08 37.71
C TYR A 235 5.71 4.89 38.60
N ASN A 236 6.79 4.35 38.03
CA ASN A 236 8.10 4.32 38.66
C ASN A 236 9.09 5.15 37.85
N ARG A 237 9.95 5.92 38.54
CA ARG A 237 11.04 6.65 37.89
C ARG A 237 12.28 5.79 37.83
N GLU A 238 12.66 5.41 36.63
CA GLU A 238 13.87 4.63 36.40
C GLU A 238 14.75 5.29 35.35
N THR A 239 16.06 5.10 35.48
CA THR A 239 17.03 5.60 34.51
C THR A 239 17.49 4.45 33.62
N THR A 240 17.18 4.57 32.33
CA THR A 240 17.60 3.60 31.30
C THR A 240 18.79 4.16 30.52
N ILE A 241 19.78 3.32 30.23
CA ILE A 241 20.91 3.71 29.39
C ILE A 241 20.53 3.45 27.92
N MET A 242 20.26 4.51 27.16
CA MET A 242 19.99 4.41 25.72
C MET A 242 21.16 5.00 24.93
N GLY A 243 21.81 4.17 24.10
CA GLY A 243 22.97 4.61 23.31
C GLY A 243 24.12 5.19 24.15
N GLY A 244 24.32 4.67 25.37
CA GLY A 244 25.32 5.16 26.32
C GLY A 244 24.96 6.43 27.08
N ARG A 245 23.73 6.96 26.91
CA ARG A 245 23.25 8.14 27.64
C ARG A 245 22.19 7.75 28.67
N PRO A 246 22.23 8.30 29.90
CA PRO A 246 21.15 8.11 30.87
C PRO A 246 19.91 8.88 30.43
N VAL A 247 18.78 8.16 30.34
CA VAL A 247 17.45 8.70 30.05
C VAL A 247 16.56 8.36 31.23
N LEU A 248 16.05 9.39 31.91
CA LEU A 248 15.08 9.22 32.99
C LEU A 248 13.69 9.02 32.37
N ASN A 249 13.03 7.92 32.72
CA ASN A 249 11.68 7.59 32.28
C ASN A 249 10.73 7.55 33.49
N GLU A 250 9.46 7.89 33.25
CA GLU A 250 8.35 7.60 34.15
C GLU A 250 7.56 6.45 33.54
N ASP A 251 7.94 5.22 33.91
CA ASP A 251 7.42 4.00 33.30
C ASP A 251 6.21 3.46 34.08
N LEU A 252 5.25 2.88 33.36
CA LEU A 252 4.11 2.20 33.97
C LEU A 252 4.59 0.98 34.76
N VAL A 253 4.15 0.87 36.01
CA VAL A 253 4.45 -0.31 36.85
C VAL A 253 3.51 -1.44 36.48
N ASN A 254 4.08 -2.60 36.12
CA ASN A 254 3.32 -3.83 35.98
C ASN A 254 2.90 -4.32 37.38
N LEU A 255 1.61 -4.24 37.68
CA LEU A 255 1.01 -4.70 38.93
C LEU A 255 0.80 -6.22 38.91
N PRO A 256 0.64 -6.86 40.08
CA PRO A 256 0.26 -8.27 40.14
C PRO A 256 -1.01 -8.55 39.32
N ASN A 257 -1.02 -9.69 38.63
CA ASN A 257 -2.18 -10.22 37.91
C ASN A 257 -3.26 -10.74 38.87
#